data_AF-A0A820WHW9-F1
#
_entry.id   AF-A0A820WHW9-F1
#
_cell.length_a   1.000
_cell.length_b   1.000
_cell.length_c   1.000
_cell.angle_alpha   90.00
_cell.angle_beta   90.00
_cell.angle_gamma   90.00
#
_symmetry.space_group_name_H-M   'P 1'
#
loop_
_entity.id
_entity.type
_entity.pdbx_description
1 polymer ?
#
loop_
_entity_poly.entity_id
_entity_poly.type
_entity_poly.pdbx_seq_one_letter_code
_entity_poly.pdbx_strand_id
1 'polypeptide(L)' 'VVANAVAALSEIAEQSPQTKVFDLTGPTINKLLTALNECTEWGQVFILDAIANYSPKV' A
#
# COMPACT_ATOMS: atom_id res chain seq x y z
N VAL A 1 0.47 -12.97 0.62
CA VAL A 1 0.58 -12.49 2.03
C VAL A 1 0.85 -11.00 2.10
N VAL A 2 1.84 -10.45 1.37
CA VAL A 2 2.14 -9.00 1.32
C VAL A 2 0.89 -8.16 1.03
N ALA A 3 0.11 -8.50 0.01
CA ALA A 3 -1.11 -7.77 -0.33
C ALA A 3 -2.15 -7.74 0.81
N ASN A 4 -2.29 -8.82 1.58
CA ASN A 4 -3.22 -8.87 2.72
C ASN A 4 -2.73 -7.97 3.86
N ALA A 5 -1.42 -7.88 4.08
CA ALA A 5 -0.84 -6.96 5.06
C ALA A 5 -1.04 -5.50 4.63
N VAL A 6 -0.89 -5.21 3.33
CA VAL A 6 -1.16 -3.87 2.76
C VAL A 6 -2.62 -3.48 2.93
N ALA A 7 -3.56 -4.40 2.66
CA ALA A 7 -4.98 -4.16 2.87
C ALA A 7 -5.31 -3.85 4.35
N ALA A 8 -4.82 -4.69 5.28
CA ALA A 8 -5.03 -4.49 6.71
C ALA A 8 -4.43 -3.15 7.21
N LEU A 9 -3.22 -2.80 6.75
CA LEU A 9 -2.59 -1.54 7.12
C LEU A 9 -3.33 -0.33 6.55
N SER A 10 -3.87 -0.44 5.34
CA SER A 10 -4.66 0.63 4.71
C SER A 10 -5.96 0.87 5.48
N GLU A 11 -6.67 -0.21 5.86
CA GLU A 11 -7.89 -0.12 6.67
C GLU A 11 -7.63 0.51 8.05
N ILE A 12 -6.53 0.12 8.73
CA ILE A 12 -6.15 0.73 10.01
C ILE A 12 -5.81 2.23 9.83
N ALA A 13 -5.14 2.60 8.74
CA ALA A 13 -4.78 3.99 8.47
C ALA A 13 -6.01 4.87 8.24
N GLU A 14 -7.07 4.35 7.63
CA GLU A 14 -8.36 5.04 7.50
C GLU A 14 -9.05 5.25 8.84
N GLN A 15 -9.01 4.25 9.73
CA GLN A 15 -9.61 4.35 11.07
C GLN A 15 -8.80 5.22 12.04
N SER A 16 -7.50 5.43 11.77
CA SER A 16 -6.60 6.21 12.64
C SER A 16 -5.59 7.05 11.83
N PRO A 17 -6.05 8.13 11.16
CA PRO A 17 -5.20 8.93 10.26
C PRO A 17 -4.01 9.60 10.96
N GLN A 18 -4.14 9.86 12.26
CA GLN A 18 -3.12 10.54 13.07
C GLN A 18 -1.91 9.66 13.36
N THR A 19 -2.09 8.34 13.37
CA THR A 19 -1.08 7.36 13.78
C THR A 19 -0.07 7.07 12.67
N LYS A 20 -0.35 7.47 11.42
CA LYS A 20 0.52 7.25 10.23
C LYS A 20 1.12 5.85 10.17
N VAL A 21 0.32 4.84 10.50
CA VAL A 21 0.73 3.43 10.59
C VAL A 21 1.17 2.85 9.24
N PHE A 22 0.77 3.51 8.16
CA PHE A 22 1.09 3.15 6.80
C PHE A 22 1.56 4.38 6.03
N ASP A 23 2.85 4.74 6.17
CA ASP A 23 3.45 5.88 5.48
C ASP A 23 4.00 5.45 4.11
N LEU A 24 3.37 5.98 3.05
CA LEU A 24 3.75 5.72 1.67
C LEU A 24 4.90 6.65 1.29
N THR A 25 6.12 6.12 1.36
CA THR A 25 7.35 6.79 0.89
C THR A 25 7.79 6.22 -0.45
N GLY A 26 8.62 6.93 -1.21
CA GLY A 26 9.17 6.43 -2.47
C GLY A 26 9.79 5.03 -2.38
N PRO A 27 10.62 4.72 -1.36
CA PRO A 27 11.11 3.37 -1.12
C PRO A 27 10.02 2.32 -0.85
N THR A 28 8.98 2.67 -0.07
CA THR A 28 7.84 1.78 0.20
C THR A 28 7.07 1.49 -1.09
N ILE A 29 6.81 2.52 -1.91
CA ILE A 29 6.15 2.39 -3.21
C ILE A 29 6.92 1.44 -4.12
N ASN A 30 8.25 1.59 -4.24
CA ASN A 30 9.05 0.69 -5.07
C ASN A 30 8.94 -0.78 -4.61
N LYS A 31 8.92 -1.05 -3.29
CA LYS A 31 8.72 -2.40 -2.77
C LYS A 31 7.33 -2.95 -3.14
N LEU A 32 6.30 -2.12 -3.05
CA LEU A 32 4.93 -2.48 -3.42
C LEU A 32 4.82 -2.76 -4.93
N LEU A 33 5.47 -1.97 -5.78
CA LEU A 33 5.53 -2.19 -7.22
C LEU A 33 6.28 -3.47 -7.60
N THR A 34 7.34 -3.84 -6.87
CA THR A 34 7.98 -5.14 -7.06
C THR A 34 7.01 -6.28 -6.70
N ALA A 35 6.36 -6.19 -5.53
CA ALA A 35 5.40 -7.20 -5.07
C ALA A 35 4.16 -7.31 -5.97
N LEU A 36 3.77 -6.22 -6.66
CA LEU A 36 2.66 -6.19 -7.61
C LEU A 36 2.84 -7.23 -8.72
N ASN A 37 4.07 -7.38 -9.23
CA ASN A 37 4.39 -8.34 -10.30
C ASN A 37 4.31 -9.79 -9.84
N GLU A 38 4.33 -10.04 -8.53
CA GLU A 38 4.34 -11.38 -7.92
C GLU A 38 2.99 -11.75 -7.28
N CYS A 39 2.01 -10.83 -7.29
CA CYS A 39 0.69 -11.05 -6.70
C CYS A 39 -0.31 -11.65 -7.69
N THR A 40 -1.28 -12.38 -7.14
CA THR A 40 -2.52 -12.73 -7.86
C THR A 40 -3.37 -11.48 -8.08
N GLU A 41 -4.44 -11.62 -8.86
CA GLU A 41 -5.32 -10.53 -9.30
C GLU A 41 -5.85 -9.70 -8.12
N TRP A 42 -6.37 -10.37 -7.08
CA TRP A 42 -6.84 -9.68 -5.87
C TRP A 42 -5.71 -9.00 -5.10
N GLY A 43 -4.52 -9.60 -5.09
CA GLY A 43 -3.36 -8.97 -4.46
C GLY A 43 -2.91 -7.70 -5.19
N GLN A 44 -3.03 -7.69 -6.52
CA GLN A 44 -2.77 -6.51 -7.33
C GLN A 44 -3.77 -5.39 -7.06
N VAL A 45 -5.06 -5.71 -6.95
CA VAL A 45 -6.11 -4.74 -6.60
C VAL A 45 -5.78 -4.05 -5.27
N PHE A 46 -5.43 -4.80 -4.21
CA PHE A 46 -5.10 -4.22 -2.91
C PHE A 46 -3.85 -3.32 -2.96
N ILE A 47 -2.82 -3.73 -3.71
CA ILE A 47 -1.61 -2.91 -3.85
C ILE A 47 -1.91 -1.63 -4.63
N LEU A 48 -2.67 -1.71 -5.73
CA LEU A 48 -3.04 -0.56 -6.54
C LEU A 48 -3.89 0.45 -5.76
N ASP A 49 -4.82 -0.03 -4.94
CA ASP A 49 -5.67 0.80 -4.09
C ASP A 49 -4.84 1.54 -3.01
N ALA A 50 -3.89 0.84 -2.39
CA ALA A 50 -2.96 1.44 -1.44
C ALA A 50 -2.11 2.56 -2.09
N ILE A 51 -1.51 2.31 -3.26
CA ILE A 51 -0.65 3.31 -3.92
C ILE A 51 -1.44 4.48 -4.52
N ALA A 52 -2.73 4.34 -4.81
CA ALA A 52 -3.57 5.42 -5.32
C ALA A 52 -3.65 6.62 -4.35
N ASN A 53 -3.43 6.37 -3.06
CA ASN A 53 -3.38 7.40 -2.01
C ASN A 53 -2.02 8.11 -1.91
N TYR A 54 -1.00 7.68 -2.65
CA TYR A 54 0.32 8.30 -2.64
C TYR A 54 0.39 9.50 -3.60
N SER A 55 0.80 10.66 -3.07
CA SER A 55 1.13 11.84 -3.86
C SER A 55 2.65 11.98 -3.97
N PRO A 56 3.25 11.79 -5.15
CA PRO A 56 4.68 11.96 -5.35
C PRO A 56 5.10 13.38 -5.05
N LYS A 57 6.16 13.53 -4.24
CA LYS A 57 6.82 14.84 -4.06
C LYS A 57 7.88 14.98 -5.16
N VAL A 58 7.73 16.03 -5.96
CA VAL A 58 8.74 16.52 -6.93
C VAL A 58 10.00 16.99 -6.22
#